data_AF-A0A2R5L1N3-F1
#
_entry.id   AF-A0A2R5L1N3-F1
#
_cell.length_a   1.000
_cell.length_b   1.000
_cell.length_c   1.000
_cell.angle_alpha   90.00
_cell.angle_beta   90.00
_cell.angle_gamma   90.00
#
_symmetry.space_group_name_H-M   'P 1'
#
loop_
_entity.id
_entity.type
_entity.pdbx_description
1 polymer ?
#
loop_
_entity_poly.entity_id
_entity_poly.type
_entity_poly.pdbx_seq_one_letter_code
_entity_poly.pdbx_strand_id
1 'polypeptide(L)'
;KELHLTFAHTVHIVYIIKPDNFWQKQRTSIGSQKYKFETSLMSVGTLCKSVDPGQLTLDFDGSLPYDHNTWIELRLAIEEFAACSNNMLDQLEGLRQEVGGTEFAEDVGGAKAAVEKHKQLHNRLSSPGL
;
A
#
# COMPACT_ATOMS: atom_id res chain seq x y z
N LYS A 1 -2.04 7.29 -16.42
CA LYS A 1 -0.78 6.51 -16.51
C LYS A 1 -0.29 6.22 -15.09
N GLU A 2 -0.15 7.24 -14.24
CA GLU A 2 0.16 7.10 -12.80
C GLU A 2 -0.71 6.09 -12.02
N LEU A 3 -2.05 6.17 -12.15
CA LEU A 3 -2.96 5.25 -11.45
C LEU A 3 -2.68 3.76 -11.73
N HIS A 4 -2.15 3.44 -12.92
CA HIS A 4 -1.83 2.07 -13.31
C HIS A 4 -0.45 1.61 -12.78
N LEU A 5 0.50 2.53 -12.61
CA LEU A 5 1.86 2.17 -12.17
C LEU A 5 1.90 1.89 -10.66
N THR A 6 1.09 2.60 -9.87
CA THR A 6 1.05 2.43 -8.41
C THR A 6 0.04 1.37 -7.95
N PHE A 7 -1.04 1.15 -8.72
CA PHE A 7 -2.17 0.28 -8.33
C PHE A 7 -2.52 -0.76 -9.39
N ALA A 8 -1.52 -1.28 -10.11
CA ALA A 8 -1.67 -2.13 -11.30
C ALA A 8 -2.63 -3.33 -11.14
N HIS A 9 -2.96 -3.73 -9.90
CA HIS A 9 -3.83 -4.85 -9.56
C HIS A 9 -5.04 -4.49 -8.67
N THR A 10 -5.36 -3.20 -8.44
CA THR A 10 -6.23 -2.83 -7.29
C THR A 10 -7.44 -1.96 -7.63
N VAL A 11 -7.50 -1.37 -8.82
CA VAL A 11 -8.64 -0.52 -9.22
C VAL A 11 -9.71 -1.38 -9.89
N HIS A 12 -10.86 -1.54 -9.23
CA HIS A 12 -11.98 -2.35 -9.73
C HIS A 12 -12.92 -1.53 -10.60
N ILE A 13 -13.31 -0.35 -10.12
CA ILE A 13 -14.22 0.57 -10.80
C ILE A 13 -13.79 2.02 -10.56
N VAL A 14 -14.02 2.88 -11.54
CA VAL A 14 -13.89 4.33 -11.44
C VAL A 14 -15.25 4.97 -11.71
N TYR A 15 -15.77 5.67 -10.70
CA TYR A 15 -16.98 6.49 -10.83
C TYR A 15 -16.61 7.90 -11.27
N ILE A 16 -17.25 8.37 -12.33
CA ILE A 16 -17.03 9.70 -12.90
C ILE A 16 -18.30 10.50 -12.67
N ILE A 17 -18.22 11.42 -11.71
CA ILE A 17 -19.35 12.27 -11.33
C ILE A 17 -19.48 13.41 -12.33
N LYS A 18 -20.65 13.51 -12.95
CA LYS A 18 -20.97 14.62 -13.85
C LYS A 18 -21.74 15.72 -13.12
N PRO A 19 -21.42 17.01 -13.37
CA PRO A 19 -22.29 18.10 -12.95
C PRO A 19 -23.65 17.99 -13.65
N ASP A 20 -24.75 18.31 -12.97
CA ASP A 20 -26.10 18.12 -13.50
C ASP A 20 -26.35 18.83 -14.85
N ASN A 21 -25.76 20.03 -15.02
CA ASN A 21 -25.88 20.82 -16.25
C ASN A 21 -25.00 20.31 -17.42
N PHE A 22 -24.20 19.27 -17.20
CA PHE A 22 -23.24 18.76 -18.20
C PHE A 22 -23.92 17.98 -19.33
N TRP A 23 -25.03 17.29 -19.04
CA TRP A 23 -25.74 16.44 -20.00
C TRP A 23 -26.44 17.21 -21.13
N GLN A 24 -26.62 18.53 -20.99
CA GLN A 24 -27.29 19.36 -22.00
C GLN A 24 -26.39 19.82 -23.14
N LYS A 25 -25.05 19.78 -23.02
CA LYS A 25 -24.16 20.44 -24.02
C LYS A 25 -23.16 19.55 -24.75
N GLN A 26 -22.73 18.39 -24.23
CA GLN A 26 -21.83 17.48 -24.95
C GLN A 26 -22.01 16.00 -24.57
N ARG A 27 -22.07 15.11 -25.57
CA ARG A 27 -21.91 13.66 -25.35
C ARG A 27 -20.43 13.35 -25.17
N THR A 28 -19.94 13.38 -23.93
CA THR A 28 -18.59 12.88 -23.61
C THR A 28 -18.65 11.35 -23.51
N SER A 29 -18.10 10.67 -24.52
CA SER A 29 -17.84 9.24 -24.46
C SER A 29 -16.47 9.02 -23.80
N ILE A 30 -16.46 8.44 -22.60
CA ILE A 30 -15.23 7.90 -22.02
C ILE A 30 -15.13 6.47 -22.53
N GLY A 31 -14.21 6.26 -23.46
CA GLY A 31 -13.98 4.95 -24.06
C GLY A 31 -13.48 3.96 -23.01
N SER A 32 -14.33 3.01 -22.62
CA SER A 32 -14.01 1.92 -21.69
C SER A 32 -12.80 1.07 -22.13
N GLN A 33 -12.37 1.16 -23.39
CA GLN A 33 -11.29 0.33 -23.94
C GLN A 33 -9.86 0.80 -23.62
N LYS A 34 -9.68 1.91 -22.88
CA LYS A 34 -8.35 2.47 -22.59
C LYS A 34 -7.76 1.99 -21.25
N TYR A 35 -8.56 1.39 -20.38
CA TYR A 35 -8.17 1.04 -19.01
C TYR A 35 -8.55 -0.42 -18.69
N LYS A 36 -7.80 -1.05 -17.78
CA LYS A 36 -8.04 -2.44 -17.33
C LYS A 36 -9.16 -2.56 -16.28
N PHE A 37 -9.86 -1.47 -15.97
CA PHE A 37 -10.87 -1.37 -14.91
C PHE A 37 -12.19 -0.82 -15.46
N GLU A 38 -13.29 -1.12 -14.76
CA GLU A 38 -14.60 -0.62 -15.15
C GLU A 38 -14.68 0.90 -14.95
N THR A 39 -15.39 1.60 -15.83
CA THR A 39 -15.64 3.04 -15.70
C THR A 39 -17.12 3.31 -15.84
N SER A 40 -17.69 4.04 -14.88
CA SER A 40 -19.12 4.38 -14.86
C SER A 40 -19.33 5.88 -14.71
N LEU A 41 -20.18 6.44 -15.57
CA LEU A 41 -20.57 7.86 -15.52
C LEU A 41 -21.89 7.99 -14.79
N MET A 42 -21.94 8.81 -13.75
CA MET A 42 -23.12 8.93 -12.90
C MET A 42 -23.26 10.32 -12.28
N SER A 43 -24.44 10.63 -11.73
CA SER A 43 -24.64 11.82 -10.89
C SER A 43 -24.40 11.49 -9.43
N VAL A 44 -24.24 12.52 -8.59
CA VAL A 44 -24.11 12.36 -7.13
C VAL A 44 -25.31 11.58 -6.56
N GLY A 45 -26.54 11.93 -6.95
CA GLY A 45 -27.74 11.25 -6.46
C GLY A 45 -27.82 9.75 -6.82
N THR A 46 -27.13 9.31 -7.88
CA THR A 46 -27.02 7.88 -8.22
C THR A 46 -25.81 7.19 -7.58
N LEU A 47 -24.80 7.94 -7.13
CA LEU A 47 -23.61 7.39 -6.47
C LEU A 47 -23.96 6.66 -5.16
N CYS A 48 -24.90 7.21 -4.38
CA CYS A 48 -25.36 6.60 -3.13
C CYS A 48 -26.07 5.24 -3.31
N LYS A 49 -26.41 4.85 -4.55
CA LYS A 49 -26.93 3.49 -4.85
C LYS A 49 -25.81 2.46 -4.98
N SER A 50 -24.57 2.91 -5.18
CA SER A 50 -23.39 2.08 -5.44
C SER A 50 -22.34 2.17 -4.33
N VAL A 51 -22.34 3.24 -3.54
CA VAL A 51 -21.42 3.46 -2.42
C VAL A 51 -22.23 3.82 -1.18
N ASP A 52 -21.86 3.26 -0.02
CA ASP A 52 -22.47 3.59 1.27
C ASP A 52 -22.32 5.10 1.55
N PRO A 53 -23.39 5.84 1.86
CA PRO A 53 -23.31 7.26 2.23
C PRO A 53 -22.34 7.54 3.38
N GLY A 54 -22.14 6.60 4.31
CA GLY A 54 -21.15 6.72 5.40
C GLY A 54 -19.69 6.72 4.93
N GLN A 55 -19.44 6.40 3.67
CA GLN A 55 -18.11 6.44 3.03
C GLN A 55 -17.95 7.63 2.07
N LEU A 56 -18.98 8.46 1.92
CA LEU A 56 -18.99 9.64 1.06
C LEU A 56 -18.92 10.90 1.92
N THR A 57 -18.19 11.91 1.46
CA THR A 57 -18.17 13.23 2.12
C THR A 57 -19.46 13.99 1.84
N LEU A 58 -19.72 15.06 2.60
CA LEU A 58 -20.91 15.90 2.45
C LEU A 58 -21.07 16.48 1.03
N ASP A 59 -19.97 16.75 0.32
CA ASP A 59 -19.99 17.25 -1.07
C ASP A 59 -20.58 16.24 -2.06
N PHE A 60 -20.72 14.97 -1.66
CA PHE A 60 -21.28 13.87 -2.45
C PHE A 60 -22.56 13.29 -1.81
N ASP A 61 -23.31 14.10 -1.07
CA ASP A 61 -24.53 13.71 -0.34
C ASP A 61 -24.31 12.58 0.69
N GLY A 62 -23.08 12.46 1.21
CA GLY A 62 -22.71 11.47 2.22
C GLY A 62 -22.79 11.97 3.66
N SER A 63 -22.26 11.18 4.60
CA SER A 63 -22.20 11.50 6.03
C SER A 63 -20.80 11.40 6.64
N LEU A 64 -19.77 11.08 5.84
CA LEU A 64 -18.38 11.04 6.29
C LEU A 64 -17.87 12.46 6.53
N PRO A 65 -17.49 12.83 7.77
CA PRO A 65 -16.86 14.12 8.02
C PRO A 65 -15.49 14.15 7.34
N TYR A 66 -15.23 15.22 6.60
CA TYR A 66 -13.92 15.49 6.00
C TYR A 66 -13.28 16.70 6.66
N ASP A 67 -12.09 16.49 7.21
CA ASP A 67 -11.20 17.56 7.65
C ASP A 67 -9.87 17.43 6.91
N HIS A 68 -9.45 18.50 6.25
CA HIS A 68 -8.28 18.48 5.38
C HIS A 68 -6.98 18.25 6.17
N ASN A 69 -6.85 18.85 7.35
CA ASN A 69 -5.64 18.74 8.17
C ASN A 69 -5.51 17.31 8.72
N THR A 70 -6.59 16.78 9.27
CA THR A 70 -6.67 15.39 9.76
C THR A 70 -6.32 14.40 8.66
N TRP A 71 -6.82 14.61 7.43
CA TRP A 71 -6.50 13.74 6.30
C TRP A 71 -5.00 13.77 5.96
N ILE A 72 -4.38 14.96 5.96
CA ILE A 72 -2.93 15.11 5.73
C ILE A 72 -2.13 14.40 6.83
N GLU A 73 -2.47 14.64 8.09
CA GLU A 73 -1.78 14.04 9.24
C GLU A 73 -1.85 12.51 9.19
N LEU A 74 -3.04 11.94 8.94
CA LEU A 74 -3.22 10.50 8.80
C LEU A 74 -2.39 9.94 7.64
N ARG A 75 -2.38 10.63 6.49
CA ARG A 75 -1.59 10.21 5.33
C ARG A 75 -0.10 10.17 5.67
N LEU A 76 0.44 11.21 6.30
CA LEU A 76 1.84 11.26 6.70
C LEU A 76 2.20 10.13 7.68
N ALA A 77 1.34 9.88 8.67
CA ALA A 77 1.53 8.78 9.63
C ALA A 77 1.55 7.40 8.94
N ILE A 78 0.69 7.18 7.95
CA ILE A 78 0.68 5.94 7.16
C ILE A 78 1.96 5.81 6.31
N GLU A 79 2.40 6.89 5.67
CA GLU A 79 3.63 6.90 4.87
C GLU A 79 4.86 6.60 5.74
N GLU A 80 4.95 7.20 6.92
CA GLU A 80 6.01 6.94 7.90
C GLU A 80 5.98 5.49 8.40
N PHE A 81 4.79 4.98 8.75
CA PHE A 81 4.61 3.59 9.15
C PHE A 81 5.04 2.62 8.06
N ALA A 82 4.67 2.87 6.80
CA ALA A 82 5.06 2.04 5.67
C ALA A 82 6.59 2.07 5.46
N ALA A 83 7.21 3.24 5.57
CA ALA A 83 8.66 3.38 5.48
C ALA A 83 9.38 2.60 6.60
N CYS A 84 8.91 2.72 7.85
CA CYS A 84 9.43 1.97 8.98
C CYS A 84 9.25 0.46 8.80
N SER A 85 8.07 0.02 8.36
CA SER A 85 7.77 -1.40 8.11
C SER A 85 8.67 -2.00 7.04
N ASN A 86 8.92 -1.26 5.94
CA ASN A 86 9.85 -1.70 4.90
C ASN A 86 11.29 -1.79 5.44
N ASN A 87 11.73 -0.81 6.23
CA ASN A 87 13.06 -0.86 6.85
C ASN A 87 13.22 -2.07 7.80
N MET A 88 12.19 -2.37 8.60
CA MET A 88 12.18 -3.56 9.45
C MET A 88 12.20 -4.85 8.62
N LEU A 89 11.46 -4.90 7.51
CA LEU A 89 11.48 -6.04 6.60
C LEU A 89 12.89 -6.25 6.03
N ASP A 90 13.55 -5.19 5.54
CA ASP A 90 14.92 -5.26 5.02
C ASP A 90 15.91 -5.78 6.08
N GLN A 91 15.80 -5.31 7.32
CA GLN A 91 16.60 -5.81 8.43
C GLN A 91 16.35 -7.31 8.69
N LEU A 92 15.09 -7.73 8.72
CA LEU A 92 14.72 -9.14 8.91
C LEU A 92 15.22 -10.02 7.76
N GLU A 93 15.18 -9.53 6.52
CA GLU A 93 15.72 -10.26 5.37
C GLU A 93 17.25 -10.38 5.44
N GLY A 94 17.95 -9.33 5.86
CA GLY A 94 19.39 -9.37 6.12
C GLY A 94 19.75 -10.40 7.19
N LEU A 95 19.03 -10.41 8.31
CA LEU A 95 19.21 -11.39 9.37
C LEU A 95 18.92 -12.83 8.90
N ARG A 96 17.85 -13.02 8.11
CA ARG A 96 17.53 -14.32 7.50
C ARG A 96 18.68 -14.82 6.63
N GLN A 97 19.31 -13.94 5.85
CA GLN A 97 20.46 -14.29 5.01
C GLN A 97 21.70 -14.63 5.85
N GLU A 98 21.99 -13.85 6.91
CA GLU A 98 23.11 -14.11 7.82
C GLU A 98 22.97 -15.46 8.53
N VAL A 99 21.77 -15.81 9.00
CA VAL A 99 21.49 -17.10 9.66
C VAL A 99 21.47 -18.26 8.67
N GLY A 100 20.93 -18.06 7.46
CA GLY A 100 20.84 -19.09 6.42
C GLY A 100 22.16 -19.44 5.75
N GLY A 101 23.20 -18.62 5.91
CA GLY A 101 24.54 -18.86 5.36
C GLY A 101 25.31 -19.96 6.09
N THR A 102 24.97 -21.22 5.85
CA THR A 102 25.76 -22.37 6.32
C THR A 102 26.59 -22.94 5.18
N GLU A 103 27.88 -22.60 5.13
CA GLU A 103 28.86 -23.37 4.38
C GLU A 103 29.23 -24.62 5.19
N PHE A 104 29.20 -25.79 4.56
CA PHE A 104 29.64 -27.03 5.20
C PHE A 104 31.15 -26.96 5.40
N ALA A 105 31.60 -27.20 6.63
CA ALA A 105 33.03 -27.24 6.91
C ALA A 105 33.67 -28.52 6.35
N GLU A 106 34.78 -28.38 5.64
CA GLU A 106 35.56 -29.51 5.09
C GLU A 106 36.40 -30.22 6.17
N ASP A 107 36.68 -29.55 7.29
CA ASP A 107 37.47 -30.09 8.40
C ASP A 107 36.98 -29.65 9.79
N VAL A 108 37.59 -30.23 10.82
CA VAL A 108 37.25 -29.96 12.24
C VAL A 108 37.56 -28.50 12.64
N GLY A 109 38.55 -27.87 12.03
CA GLY A 109 38.90 -26.47 12.27
C GLY A 109 37.83 -25.52 11.74
N GLY A 110 37.39 -25.73 10.50
CA GLY A 110 36.27 -25.03 9.86
C GLY A 110 34.97 -25.23 10.62
N ALA A 111 34.70 -26.43 11.12
CA ALA A 111 33.50 -26.72 11.91
C ALA A 111 33.49 -25.93 13.23
N LYS A 112 34.64 -25.86 13.92
CA LYS A 112 34.78 -25.03 15.14
C LYS A 112 34.62 -23.54 14.85
N ALA A 113 35.18 -23.04 13.75
CA ALA A 113 35.05 -21.65 13.35
C ALA A 113 33.59 -21.29 12.99
N ALA A 114 32.87 -22.17 12.31
CA ALA A 114 31.45 -21.99 11.98
C ALA A 114 30.56 -21.94 13.23
N VAL A 115 30.81 -22.82 14.20
CA VAL A 115 30.09 -22.81 15.50
C VAL A 115 30.34 -21.52 16.26
N GLU A 116 31.58 -21.03 16.29
CA GLU A 116 31.91 -19.77 16.96
C GLU A 116 31.25 -18.56 16.27
N LYS A 117 31.23 -18.53 14.93
CA LYS A 117 30.50 -17.50 14.15
C LYS A 117 29.00 -17.52 14.47
N HIS A 118 28.38 -18.70 14.52
CA HIS A 118 26.96 -18.84 14.88
C HIS A 118 26.69 -18.37 16.32
N LYS A 119 27.59 -18.67 17.27
CA LYS A 119 27.48 -18.22 18.65
C LYS A 119 27.57 -16.69 18.78
N GLN A 120 28.44 -16.06 18.00
CA GLN A 120 28.55 -14.60 17.95
C GLN A 120 27.29 -13.94 17.38
N LEU A 121 26.71 -14.51 16.31
CA LEU A 121 25.44 -14.05 15.74
C LEU A 121 24.29 -14.18 16.76
N HIS A 122 24.19 -15.32 17.44
CA HIS A 122 23.19 -15.52 18.48
C HIS A 122 23.31 -14.50 19.63
N ASN A 123 24.53 -14.22 20.10
CA ASN A 123 24.75 -13.26 21.17
C ASN A 123 24.41 -11.82 20.76
N ARG A 124 24.68 -11.43 19.51
CA ARG A 124 24.28 -10.13 18.96
C ARG A 124 22.76 -9.99 18.89
N LEU A 125 22.06 -11.05 18.47
CA LEU A 125 20.60 -11.05 18.36
C LEU A 125 19.89 -11.13 19.72
N SER A 126 20.52 -11.74 20.71
CA SER A 126 19.96 -11.92 22.05
C SER A 126 20.23 -10.74 22.99
N SER A 127 21.05 -9.75 22.61
CA SER A 127 21.26 -8.58 23.48
C SER A 127 20.08 -7.61 23.36
N PRO A 128 19.41 -7.25 24.47
CA PRO A 128 18.31 -6.29 24.46
C PRO A 128 18.88 -4.88 24.28
N GLY A 129 18.97 -4.43 23.04
CA GLY A 129 19.62 -3.16 22.69
C GLY A 129 19.41 -2.78 21.23
N LEU A 130 18.16 -2.84 20.79
CA LEU A 130 17.59 -2.16 19.62
C LEU A 130 16.12 -1.89 19.93
#